data_AF-A0AAE1JKG9-F1
#
_entry.id   AF-A0AAE1JKG9-F1
#
_cell.length_a   1.000
_cell.length_b   1.000
_cell.length_c   1.000
_cell.angle_alpha   90.00
_cell.angle_beta   90.00
_cell.angle_gamma   90.00
#
_symmetry.space_group_name_H-M   'P 1'
#
loop_
_entity.id
_entity.type
_entity.pdbx_description
1 polymer ?
#
loop_
_entity_poly.entity_id
_entity_poly.type
_entity_poly.pdbx_seq_one_letter_code
_entity_poly.pdbx_strand_id
1 'polypeptide(L)'
;MGVKVFMVCFMLLSLLFMFLYIPTRLTISTSPSMPLIMSSFNISSRTSKASSYPVTFAYLISASKGDSSKVKRLLRALYHPGNYYLIHMDYGAPKAEHRDVIEFVAKDPVFRAVGNIWVVGKRNLVTYRGPTMLSNTLHAMAILLRTCQWDWFINLSASDYPLVTQDGMI
;
A
#
# COMPACT_ATOMS: atom_id res chain seq x y z
N MET A 1 22.64 -33.49 -33.26
CA MET A 1 23.40 -33.43 -31.99
C MET A 1 23.45 -32.01 -31.39
N GLY A 2 23.63 -30.94 -32.19
CA GLY A 2 23.83 -29.58 -31.66
C GLY A 2 22.68 -28.96 -30.84
N VAL A 3 21.41 -29.18 -31.20
CA VAL A 3 20.27 -28.52 -30.52
C VAL A 3 20.08 -29.02 -29.08
N LYS A 4 20.30 -30.33 -28.84
CA LYS A 4 20.19 -30.91 -27.50
C LYS A 4 21.31 -30.41 -26.58
N VAL A 5 22.53 -30.34 -27.09
CA VAL A 5 23.69 -29.79 -26.36
C VAL A 5 23.46 -28.31 -26.04
N PHE A 6 22.93 -27.53 -27.01
CA PHE A 6 22.58 -26.13 -26.80
C PHE A 6 21.53 -25.95 -25.70
N MET A 7 20.45 -26.74 -25.69
CA MET A 7 19.43 -26.64 -24.63
C MET A 7 19.97 -26.99 -23.26
N VAL A 8 20.82 -28.03 -23.15
CA VAL A 8 21.44 -28.40 -21.87
C VAL A 8 22.37 -27.30 -21.37
N CYS A 9 23.21 -26.73 -22.25
CA CYS A 9 24.06 -25.59 -21.89
C CYS A 9 23.24 -24.36 -21.47
N PHE A 10 22.14 -24.07 -22.16
CA PHE A 10 21.26 -22.96 -21.82
C PHE A 10 20.58 -23.15 -20.46
N MET A 11 20.11 -24.36 -20.15
CA MET A 11 19.51 -24.68 -18.85
C MET A 11 20.54 -24.63 -17.70
N LEU A 12 21.76 -25.13 -17.93
CA LEU A 12 22.82 -25.05 -16.92
C LEU A 12 23.27 -23.60 -16.68
N LEU A 13 23.35 -22.79 -17.74
CA LEU A 13 23.71 -21.38 -17.63
C LEU A 13 22.62 -20.57 -16.91
N SER A 14 21.34 -20.82 -17.20
CA SER A 14 20.24 -20.14 -16.50
C SER A 14 20.17 -20.54 -15.03
N LEU A 15 20.46 -21.80 -14.69
CA LEU A 15 20.55 -22.28 -13.32
C LEU A 15 21.73 -21.62 -12.57
N LEU A 16 22.89 -21.51 -13.22
CA LEU A 16 24.06 -20.81 -12.67
C LEU A 16 23.75 -19.33 -12.41
N PHE A 17 23.12 -18.64 -13.37
CA PHE A 17 22.71 -17.24 -13.19
C PHE A 17 21.71 -17.09 -12.04
N MET A 18 20.78 -18.04 -11.86
CA MET A 18 19.85 -18.02 -10.73
C MET A 18 20.61 -18.08 -9.39
N PHE A 19 21.57 -18.99 -9.24
CA PHE A 19 22.37 -19.12 -8.02
C PHE A 19 23.32 -17.95 -7.76
N LEU A 20 23.72 -17.20 -8.79
CA LEU A 20 24.51 -15.97 -8.64
C LEU A 20 23.63 -14.74 -8.33
N TYR A 21 22.40 -14.71 -8.85
CA TYR A 21 21.47 -13.58 -8.68
C TYR A 21 20.74 -13.58 -7.33
N ILE A 22 20.46 -14.76 -6.77
CA ILE A 22 19.82 -14.89 -5.46
C ILE A 22 20.66 -14.30 -4.30
N PRO A 23 21.95 -14.64 -4.14
CA PRO A 23 22.77 -14.08 -3.07
C PRO A 23 23.00 -12.58 -3.26
N THR A 24 23.15 -12.10 -4.50
CA THR A 24 23.33 -10.65 -4.76
C THR A 24 22.11 -9.82 -4.36
N ARG A 25 20.89 -10.36 -4.47
CA ARG A 25 19.67 -9.70 -3.97
C ARG A 25 19.49 -9.77 -2.44
N LEU A 26 20.11 -10.75 -1.78
CA LEU A 26 20.07 -10.89 -0.31
C LEU A 26 21.13 -10.01 0.38
N THR A 27 22.24 -9.68 -0.30
CA THR A 27 23.29 -8.78 0.22
C THR A 27 23.10 -7.32 -0.18
N ILE A 28 22.33 -7.01 -1.23
CA ILE A 28 21.90 -5.63 -1.48
C ILE A 28 20.85 -5.29 -0.43
N SER A 29 21.34 -4.80 0.72
CA SER A 29 20.54 -3.95 1.59
C SER A 29 19.98 -2.87 0.69
N THR A 30 18.68 -2.93 0.41
CA THR A 30 17.96 -1.80 -0.12
C THR A 30 18.07 -0.73 0.95
N SER A 31 19.12 0.10 0.88
CA SER A 31 19.14 1.38 1.56
C SER A 31 17.80 2.04 1.24
N PRO A 32 16.94 2.29 2.23
CA PRO A 32 15.68 2.94 1.95
C PRO A 32 16.05 4.31 1.44
N SER A 33 15.88 4.55 0.14
CA SER A 33 15.81 5.91 -0.38
C SER A 33 14.55 6.52 0.22
N MET A 34 14.68 7.05 1.43
CA MET A 34 13.69 7.85 2.11
C MET A 34 13.29 8.97 1.14
N PRO A 35 12.01 9.07 0.73
CA PRO A 35 11.53 10.35 0.23
C PRO A 35 11.61 11.32 1.41
N LEU A 36 12.24 12.47 1.17
CA LEU A 36 12.55 13.51 2.14
C LEU A 36 11.25 14.16 2.66
N ILE A 37 10.59 13.47 3.60
CA ILE A 37 9.72 14.01 4.65
C ILE A 37 10.04 13.19 5.91
N MET A 38 11.24 13.40 6.45
CA MET A 38 11.63 12.88 7.75
C MET A 38 11.18 13.89 8.81
N SER A 39 9.86 14.01 8.98
CA SER A 39 9.29 14.44 10.25
C SER A 39 9.25 13.18 11.11
N SER A 40 10.11 13.15 12.13
CA SER A 40 10.24 12.14 13.18
C SER A 40 9.01 11.22 13.32
N PHE A 41 9.07 10.02 12.74
CA PHE A 41 8.23 8.91 13.16
C PHE A 41 8.69 8.51 14.56
N ASN A 42 8.21 9.23 15.57
CA ASN A 42 8.23 8.75 16.95
C ASN A 42 7.34 7.51 16.99
N ILE A 43 7.94 6.35 16.71
CA ILE A 43 7.45 5.06 17.17
C ILE A 43 7.67 5.07 18.69
N SER A 44 6.88 5.91 19.36
CA SER A 44 6.60 5.68 20.75
C SER A 44 5.80 4.37 20.73
N SER A 45 6.45 3.29 21.13
CA SER A 45 5.76 2.08 21.56
C SER A 45 4.81 2.51 22.68
N ARG A 46 3.61 2.97 22.27
CA ARG A 46 2.51 3.24 23.18
C ARG A 46 2.10 1.86 23.66
N THR A 47 2.77 1.43 24.73
CA THR A 47 2.30 0.41 25.64
C THR A 47 0.83 0.72 25.92
N SER A 48 -0.05 -0.07 25.31
CA SER A 48 -1.46 -0.25 25.69
C SER A 48 -2.09 0.95 26.39
N LYS A 49 -2.21 2.10 25.70
CA LYS A 49 -3.43 2.87 25.96
C LYS A 49 -4.52 2.00 25.38
N ALA A 50 -5.40 1.48 26.23
CA ALA A 50 -6.60 0.79 25.80
C ALA A 50 -7.13 1.59 24.60
N SER A 51 -7.13 0.95 23.42
CA SER A 51 -7.77 1.54 22.26
C SER A 51 -9.16 1.94 22.75
N SER A 52 -9.54 3.21 22.57
CA SER A 52 -10.89 3.63 22.91
C SER A 52 -11.93 2.85 22.10
N TYR A 53 -11.48 2.17 21.04
CA TYR A 53 -12.29 1.38 20.13
C TYR A 53 -12.03 -0.12 20.33
N PRO A 54 -13.07 -0.95 20.51
CA PRO A 54 -12.96 -2.41 20.60
C PRO A 54 -12.29 -3.07 19.40
N VAL A 55 -12.41 -2.49 18.20
CA VAL A 55 -11.84 -3.02 16.96
C VAL A 55 -11.29 -1.89 16.11
N THR A 56 -10.15 -2.13 15.46
CA THR A 56 -9.49 -1.19 14.55
C THR A 56 -9.28 -1.81 13.17
N PHE A 57 -9.68 -1.08 12.13
CA PHE A 57 -9.57 -1.52 10.75
C PHE A 57 -8.42 -0.83 10.02
N ALA A 58 -7.73 -1.57 9.15
CA ALA A 58 -6.78 -1.05 8.19
C ALA A 58 -7.31 -1.23 6.75
N TYR A 59 -7.67 -0.12 6.13
CA TYR A 59 -8.21 -0.08 4.78
C TYR A 59 -7.10 0.16 3.75
N LEU A 60 -7.02 -0.71 2.75
CA LEU A 60 -6.36 -0.41 1.48
C LEU A 60 -7.40 0.11 0.50
N ILE A 61 -7.23 1.33 -0.02
CA ILE A 61 -8.06 1.88 -1.10
C ILE A 61 -7.24 1.91 -2.38
N SER A 62 -7.57 1.03 -3.32
CA SER A 62 -6.91 0.91 -4.63
C SER A 62 -7.67 1.69 -5.69
N ALA A 63 -6.96 2.52 -6.45
CA ALA A 63 -7.55 3.41 -7.44
C ALA A 63 -6.67 3.50 -8.69
N SER A 64 -7.30 3.85 -9.82
CA SER A 64 -6.63 4.01 -11.11
C SER A 64 -7.03 5.34 -11.77
N LYS A 65 -6.85 5.43 -13.08
CA LYS A 65 -7.23 6.59 -13.90
C LYS A 65 -8.71 6.95 -13.73
N GLY A 66 -8.99 8.22 -13.43
CA GLY A 66 -10.34 8.76 -13.31
C GLY A 66 -11.00 8.53 -11.95
N ASP A 67 -10.29 7.92 -11.00
CA ASP A 67 -10.86 7.54 -9.71
C ASP A 67 -10.62 8.55 -8.59
N SER A 68 -9.86 9.65 -8.82
CA SER A 68 -9.56 10.64 -7.76
C SER A 68 -10.81 11.09 -6.99
N SER A 69 -11.87 11.51 -7.69
CA SER A 69 -13.12 11.95 -7.05
C SER A 69 -13.82 10.83 -6.28
N LYS A 70 -13.76 9.59 -6.77
CA LYS A 70 -14.37 8.44 -6.09
C LYS A 70 -13.60 8.09 -4.82
N VAL A 71 -12.26 8.13 -4.85
CA VAL A 71 -11.42 7.94 -3.66
C VAL A 71 -11.76 8.98 -2.59
N LYS A 72 -11.87 10.25 -2.98
CA LYS A 72 -12.25 11.33 -2.04
C LYS A 72 -13.62 11.08 -1.42
N ARG A 73 -14.61 10.69 -2.23
CA ARG A 73 -15.97 10.37 -1.77
C ARG A 73 -15.97 9.16 -0.83
N LEU A 74 -15.28 8.09 -1.22
CA LEU A 74 -15.18 6.85 -0.45
C LEU A 74 -14.47 7.08 0.90
N LEU A 75 -13.35 7.80 0.89
CA LEU A 75 -12.61 8.11 2.10
C LEU A 75 -13.47 8.89 3.09
N ARG A 76 -14.23 9.89 2.63
CA ARG A 76 -15.17 10.64 3.48
C ARG A 76 -16.25 9.74 4.10
N ALA A 77 -16.76 8.77 3.33
CA ALA A 77 -17.80 7.86 3.80
C ALA A 77 -17.28 6.81 4.82
N LEU A 78 -16.01 6.43 4.70
CA LEU A 78 -15.38 5.42 5.56
C LEU A 78 -14.62 5.99 6.74
N TYR A 79 -14.40 7.31 6.79
CA TYR A 79 -13.45 7.90 7.72
C TYR A 79 -13.91 7.79 9.17
N HIS A 80 -13.03 7.26 10.01
CA HIS A 80 -13.17 7.19 11.44
C HIS A 80 -11.78 7.32 12.09
N PRO A 81 -11.61 8.11 13.17
CA PRO A 81 -10.30 8.37 13.78
C PRO A 81 -9.63 7.13 14.39
N GLY A 82 -10.39 6.06 14.68
CA GLY A 82 -9.88 4.79 15.20
C GLY A 82 -9.30 3.85 14.14
N ASN A 83 -9.49 4.15 12.85
CA ASN A 83 -9.09 3.29 11.73
C ASN A 83 -7.87 3.84 11.00
N TYR A 84 -7.27 3.04 10.13
CA TYR A 84 -6.10 3.38 9.33
C TYR A 84 -6.41 3.24 7.85
N TYR A 85 -5.87 4.15 7.02
CA TYR A 85 -6.17 4.19 5.59
C TYR A 85 -4.90 4.30 4.78
N LEU A 86 -4.68 3.38 3.85
CA LEU A 86 -3.61 3.44 2.87
C LEU A 86 -4.22 3.55 1.47
N ILE A 87 -3.95 4.65 0.79
CA ILE A 87 -4.45 4.93 -0.56
C ILE A 87 -3.34 4.62 -1.56
N HIS A 88 -3.64 3.77 -2.54
CA HIS A 88 -2.74 3.46 -3.65
C HIS A 88 -3.41 3.88 -4.97
N MET A 89 -2.87 4.92 -5.60
CA MET A 89 -3.14 5.23 -7.01
C MET A 89 -2.11 4.48 -7.86
N ASP A 90 -2.57 3.64 -8.78
CA ASP A 90 -1.67 2.88 -9.64
C ASP A 90 -0.94 3.75 -10.69
N TYR A 91 -0.07 3.12 -11.46
CA TYR A 91 0.66 3.77 -12.55
C TYR A 91 -0.25 4.27 -13.69
N GLY A 92 -1.45 3.70 -13.84
CA GLY A 92 -2.43 4.12 -14.84
C GLY A 92 -3.04 5.50 -14.53
N ALA A 93 -3.09 5.88 -13.25
CA ALA A 93 -3.53 7.21 -12.83
C ALA A 93 -2.54 8.32 -13.26
N PRO A 94 -3.03 9.40 -13.90
CA PRO A 94 -2.23 10.57 -14.19
C PRO A 94 -1.56 11.15 -12.94
N LYS A 95 -0.34 11.70 -13.09
CA LYS A 95 0.37 12.36 -11.98
C LYS A 95 -0.46 13.46 -11.31
N ALA A 96 -1.28 14.15 -12.10
CA ALA A 96 -2.18 15.19 -11.59
C ALA A 96 -3.23 14.62 -10.62
N GLU A 97 -3.82 13.47 -10.94
CA GLU A 97 -4.81 12.81 -10.06
C GLU A 97 -4.15 12.27 -8.78
N HIS A 98 -2.95 11.69 -8.88
CA HIS A 98 -2.20 11.26 -7.69
C HIS A 98 -1.87 12.43 -6.78
N ARG A 99 -1.40 13.56 -7.34
CA ARG A 99 -1.15 14.79 -6.57
C ARG A 99 -2.42 15.36 -5.96
N ASP A 100 -3.52 15.33 -6.68
CA ASP A 100 -4.82 15.81 -6.22
C ASP A 100 -5.34 15.03 -5.00
N VAL A 101 -5.13 13.71 -4.95
CA VAL A 101 -5.44 12.89 -3.77
C VAL A 101 -4.51 13.23 -2.59
N ILE A 102 -3.21 13.39 -2.83
CA ILE A 102 -2.25 13.80 -1.79
C ILE A 102 -2.64 15.16 -1.20
N GLU A 103 -2.93 16.13 -2.06
CA GLU A 103 -3.30 17.49 -1.66
C GLU A 103 -4.63 17.50 -0.89
N PHE A 104 -5.60 16.69 -1.31
CA PHE A 104 -6.85 16.50 -0.59
C PHE A 104 -6.63 15.99 0.84
N VAL A 105 -5.83 14.93 1.01
CA VAL A 105 -5.53 14.38 2.34
C VAL A 105 -4.76 15.40 3.18
N ALA A 106 -3.78 16.08 2.60
CA ALA A 106 -2.94 17.03 3.31
C ALA A 106 -3.69 18.29 3.73
N LYS A 107 -4.70 18.75 2.97
CA LYS A 107 -5.46 19.97 3.23
C LYS A 107 -6.56 19.81 4.27
N ASP A 108 -7.13 18.62 4.42
CA ASP A 108 -8.22 18.39 5.37
C ASP A 108 -7.71 18.50 6.82
N PRO A 109 -8.31 19.39 7.65
CA PRO A 109 -7.84 19.63 9.01
C PRO A 109 -7.98 18.41 9.91
N VAL A 110 -9.01 17.57 9.70
CA VAL A 110 -9.26 16.38 10.52
C VAL A 110 -8.22 15.32 10.19
N PHE A 111 -8.01 15.06 8.91
CA PHE A 111 -7.04 14.06 8.46
C PHE A 111 -5.62 14.43 8.92
N ARG A 112 -5.27 15.71 8.86
CA ARG A 112 -3.98 16.21 9.34
C ARG A 112 -3.82 16.10 10.86
N ALA A 113 -4.88 16.39 11.62
CA ALA A 113 -4.83 16.33 13.08
C ALA A 113 -4.71 14.91 13.60
N VAL A 114 -5.40 13.95 12.98
CA VAL A 114 -5.38 12.53 13.41
C VAL A 114 -4.17 11.78 12.84
N GLY A 115 -3.79 12.06 11.58
CA GLY A 115 -2.59 11.48 10.96
C GLY A 115 -2.69 9.99 10.63
N ASN A 116 -3.91 9.47 10.41
CA ASN A 116 -4.19 8.05 10.18
C ASN A 116 -4.42 7.67 8.69
N ILE A 117 -4.05 8.55 7.76
CA ILE A 117 -4.19 8.35 6.32
C ILE A 117 -2.84 8.52 5.63
N TRP A 118 -2.46 7.55 4.80
CA TRP A 118 -1.26 7.60 3.98
C TRP A 118 -1.59 7.40 2.50
N VAL A 119 -0.82 8.05 1.63
CA VAL A 119 -0.88 7.84 0.18
C VAL A 119 0.45 7.24 -0.29
N VAL A 120 0.41 6.12 -1.00
CA VAL A 120 1.62 5.47 -1.49
C VAL A 120 2.32 6.39 -2.51
N GLY A 121 3.57 6.76 -2.23
CA GLY A 121 4.35 7.65 -3.09
C GLY A 121 4.80 6.99 -4.39
N LYS A 122 5.29 5.75 -4.32
CA LYS A 122 5.75 4.99 -5.49
C LYS A 122 4.58 4.26 -6.14
N ARG A 123 4.16 4.75 -7.31
CA ARG A 123 3.05 4.19 -8.09
C ARG A 123 3.50 2.92 -8.81
N ASN A 124 2.84 1.79 -8.52
CA ASN A 124 3.06 0.53 -9.20
C ASN A 124 2.01 0.32 -10.29
N LEU A 125 2.37 -0.36 -11.38
CA LEU A 125 1.37 -0.79 -12.37
C LEU A 125 0.59 -1.97 -11.79
N VAL A 126 -0.74 -1.87 -11.78
CA VAL A 126 -1.62 -2.93 -11.34
C VAL A 126 -2.45 -3.41 -12.53
N THR A 127 -2.20 -4.63 -12.97
CA THR A 127 -3.00 -5.30 -13.99
C THR A 127 -4.13 -6.09 -13.34
N TYR A 128 -5.36 -5.89 -13.84
CA TYR A 128 -6.53 -6.64 -13.38
C TYR A 128 -6.35 -8.15 -13.60
N ARG A 129 -6.65 -8.95 -12.56
CA ARG A 129 -6.39 -10.41 -12.51
C ARG A 129 -4.93 -10.83 -12.75
N GLY A 130 -3.99 -9.87 -12.75
CA GLY A 130 -2.56 -10.12 -12.87
C GLY A 130 -1.89 -10.28 -11.51
N PRO A 131 -0.65 -10.81 -11.48
CA PRO A 131 0.11 -11.03 -10.24
C PRO A 131 0.42 -9.71 -9.49
N THR A 132 0.46 -8.59 -10.21
CA THR A 132 0.68 -7.25 -9.66
C THR A 132 -0.45 -6.81 -8.72
N MET A 133 -1.68 -7.30 -8.90
CA MET A 133 -2.79 -6.97 -8.01
C MET A 133 -2.55 -7.56 -6.62
N LEU A 134 -2.21 -8.86 -6.57
CA LEU A 134 -1.86 -9.51 -5.30
C LEU A 134 -0.61 -8.88 -4.68
N SER A 135 0.41 -8.61 -5.49
CA SER A 135 1.63 -7.94 -5.01
C SER A 135 1.34 -6.56 -4.41
N ASN A 136 0.39 -5.81 -4.96
CA ASN A 136 -0.01 -4.51 -4.41
C ASN A 136 -0.68 -4.67 -3.04
N THR A 137 -1.58 -5.64 -2.89
CA THR A 137 -2.24 -5.94 -1.61
C THR A 137 -1.23 -6.36 -0.54
N LEU A 138 -0.29 -7.26 -0.88
CA LEU A 138 0.76 -7.70 0.05
C LEU A 138 1.70 -6.55 0.43
N HIS A 139 2.03 -5.68 -0.52
CA HIS A 139 2.83 -4.49 -0.26
C HIS A 139 2.14 -3.53 0.72
N ALA A 140 0.85 -3.31 0.53
CA ALA A 140 0.03 -2.49 1.43
C ALA A 140 -0.04 -3.07 2.86
N MET A 141 -0.31 -4.38 2.99
CA MET A 141 -0.27 -5.07 4.28
C MET A 141 1.09 -4.89 4.97
N ALA A 142 2.19 -5.05 4.24
CA ALA A 142 3.53 -4.89 4.80
C ALA A 142 3.83 -3.45 5.28
N ILE A 143 3.31 -2.43 4.59
CA ILE A 143 3.41 -1.04 5.05
C ILE A 143 2.61 -0.86 6.34
N LEU A 144 1.35 -1.28 6.36
CA LEU A 144 0.45 -1.10 7.50
C LEU A 144 0.94 -1.85 8.75
N LEU A 145 1.39 -3.10 8.62
CA LEU A 145 1.98 -3.87 9.72
C LEU A 145 3.21 -3.21 10.36
N ARG A 146 3.95 -2.40 9.59
CA ARG A 146 5.12 -1.66 10.10
C ARG A 146 4.76 -0.31 10.72
N THR A 147 3.59 0.23 10.39
CA THR A 147 3.25 1.63 10.68
C THR A 147 2.21 1.74 11.79
N CYS A 148 1.30 0.78 11.92
CA CYS A 148 0.21 0.81 12.89
C CYS A 148 -0.15 -0.59 13.40
N GLN A 149 -0.89 -0.63 14.51
CA GLN A 149 -1.49 -1.84 15.07
C GLN A 149 -2.98 -1.83 14.69
N TRP A 150 -3.43 -2.89 14.04
CA TRP A 150 -4.80 -3.05 13.56
C TRP A 150 -5.25 -4.49 13.71
N ASP A 151 -6.56 -4.71 13.80
CA ASP A 151 -7.16 -6.03 14.03
C ASP A 151 -7.62 -6.68 12.72
N TRP A 152 -8.18 -5.88 11.81
CA TRP A 152 -8.72 -6.36 10.54
C TRP A 152 -8.20 -5.56 9.35
N PHE A 153 -7.84 -6.26 8.28
CA PHE A 153 -7.47 -5.66 7.01
C PHE A 153 -8.60 -5.78 6.00
N ILE A 154 -8.92 -4.68 5.30
CA ILE A 154 -9.95 -4.64 4.28
C ILE A 154 -9.37 -3.99 3.01
N ASN A 155 -9.35 -4.72 1.90
CA ASN A 155 -9.02 -4.16 0.60
C ASN A 155 -10.29 -3.69 -0.13
N LEU A 156 -10.25 -2.45 -0.60
CA LEU A 156 -11.29 -1.80 -1.37
C LEU A 156 -10.71 -1.25 -2.66
N SER A 157 -11.56 -1.14 -3.67
CA SER A 157 -11.34 -0.37 -4.88
C SER A 157 -12.08 0.97 -4.79
N ALA A 158 -11.72 1.93 -5.64
CA ALA A 158 -12.43 3.20 -5.76
C ALA A 158 -13.90 3.06 -6.25
N SER A 159 -14.29 1.88 -6.74
CA SER A 159 -15.66 1.60 -7.17
C SER A 159 -16.55 1.06 -6.04
N ASP A 160 -15.95 0.65 -4.92
CA ASP A 160 -16.69 0.15 -3.77
C ASP A 160 -17.31 1.30 -2.97
N TYR A 161 -18.38 1.00 -2.22
CA TYR A 161 -19.03 1.97 -1.33
C TYR A 161 -19.67 1.26 -0.14
N PRO A 162 -19.53 1.79 1.09
CA PRO A 162 -20.15 1.19 2.26
C PRO A 162 -21.68 1.27 2.17
N LEU A 163 -22.35 0.15 2.45
CA LEU A 163 -23.81 0.07 2.56
C LEU A 163 -24.32 0.23 4.01
N VAL A 164 -23.40 0.13 4.98
CA VAL A 164 -23.68 0.23 6.42
C VAL A 164 -22.69 1.20 7.06
N THR A 165 -23.12 1.86 8.14
CA THR A 165 -22.26 2.73 8.95
C THR A 165 -21.32 1.92 9.82
N GLN A 166 -20.21 2.53 10.25
CA GLN A 166 -19.21 1.84 11.07
C GLN A 166 -19.62 1.78 12.55
N ASP A 167 -20.48 2.67 13.06
CA ASP A 167 -20.79 2.85 14.49
C ASP A 167 -21.34 1.60 15.24
N GLY A 168 -21.70 0.52 14.52
CA GLY A 168 -22.08 -0.77 15.12
C GLY A 168 -20.98 -1.83 15.14
N MET A 169 -19.79 -1.54 14.59
CA MET A 169 -18.65 -2.46 14.40
C MET A 169 -17.35 -1.97 15.06
N ILE A 170 -17.34 -0.73 15.54
CA ILE A 170 -16.29 -0.01 16.28
C ILE A 170 -16.89 0.52 17.57
#